data_AF-A0A2G2XVB8-F1
#
_entry.id   AF-A0A2G2XVB8-F1
#
_cell.length_a   1.000
_cell.length_b   1.000
_cell.length_c   1.000
_cell.angle_alpha   90.00
_cell.angle_beta   90.00
_cell.angle_gamma   90.00
#
_symmetry.space_group_name_H-M   'P 1'
#
loop_
_entity.id
_entity.type
_entity.pdbx_description
1 polymer ?
#
loop_
_entity_poly.entity_id
_entity_poly.type
_entity_poly.pdbx_seq_one_letter_code
_entity_poly.pdbx_strand_id
1 'polypeptide(L)'
;MEFIFSHSVLRNLSNLEELVIESCFLLKQIIVTSKVTFDFQVLPRLKVLKLSYLPELVSRNKWAGPIPKGSFGILTSVIVKTCSKLEFIFPQTMLHCLSNLEELSVEDCKTLKEVIEEREDDQVILEDHGSALCSLKELKLRHLPELVRVSNSSIPYVEKPDIVDCPKLKDVKSEELSDQV
;
A
#
# COMPACT_ATOMS: atom_id res chain seq x y z
N MET A 1 -4.41 -11.87 -18.69
CA MET A 1 -3.88 -12.52 -17.48
C MET A 1 -4.51 -11.82 -16.29
N GLU A 2 -5.23 -12.55 -15.42
CA GLU A 2 -5.96 -11.92 -14.30
C GLU A 2 -5.11 -11.73 -13.03
N PHE A 3 -3.96 -12.39 -12.95
CA PHE A 3 -3.02 -12.28 -11.85
C PHE A 3 -1.57 -12.46 -12.27
N ILE A 4 -0.61 -11.88 -11.53
CA ILE A 4 0.82 -11.97 -11.86
C ILE A 4 1.46 -13.19 -11.23
N PHE A 5 1.43 -13.30 -9.90
CA PHE A 5 2.18 -14.34 -9.22
C PHE A 5 1.28 -15.45 -8.69
N SER A 6 1.65 -16.68 -9.05
CA SER A 6 1.23 -17.87 -8.33
C SER A 6 2.12 -18.11 -7.11
N HIS A 7 1.65 -18.94 -6.18
CA HIS A 7 2.41 -19.37 -5.01
C HIS A 7 3.80 -19.94 -5.36
N SER A 8 3.91 -20.72 -6.44
CA SER A 8 5.18 -21.33 -6.87
C SER A 8 6.19 -20.31 -7.42
N VAL A 9 5.71 -19.25 -8.07
CA VAL A 9 6.59 -18.21 -8.62
C VAL A 9 7.14 -17.34 -7.50
N LEU A 10 6.31 -16.94 -6.52
CA LEU A 10 6.76 -16.11 -5.39
C LEU A 10 7.90 -16.75 -4.59
N ARG A 11 7.90 -18.09 -4.45
CA ARG A 11 8.95 -18.84 -3.75
C ARG A 11 10.35 -18.61 -4.38
N ASN A 12 10.40 -18.39 -5.69
CA ASN A 12 11.65 -18.26 -6.43
C ASN A 12 12.11 -16.80 -6.62
N LEU A 13 11.27 -15.82 -6.26
CA LEU A 13 11.54 -14.39 -6.44
C LEU A 13 12.10 -13.73 -5.17
N SER A 14 12.96 -14.45 -4.43
CA SER A 14 13.54 -13.96 -3.18
C SER A 14 14.55 -12.82 -3.37
N ASN A 15 15.08 -12.64 -4.57
CA ASN A 15 16.04 -11.58 -4.93
C ASN A 15 15.41 -10.42 -5.70
N LEU A 16 14.09 -10.42 -5.91
CA LEU A 16 13.43 -9.33 -6.63
C LEU A 16 13.48 -8.05 -5.82
N GLU A 17 14.14 -7.02 -6.35
CA GLU A 17 14.28 -5.71 -5.68
C GLU A 17 13.26 -4.67 -6.18
N GLU A 18 12.83 -4.78 -7.43
CA GLU A 18 11.87 -3.87 -8.03
C GLU A 18 10.81 -4.65 -8.79
N LEU A 19 9.55 -4.32 -8.52
CA LEU A 19 8.38 -4.87 -9.19
C LEU A 19 7.61 -3.73 -9.85
N VAL A 20 7.67 -3.69 -11.19
CA VAL A 20 6.94 -2.72 -12.00
C VAL A 20 5.86 -3.44 -12.79
N ILE A 21 4.64 -2.96 -12.68
CA ILE A 21 3.47 -3.49 -13.37
C ILE A 21 2.77 -2.30 -14.03
N GLU A 22 2.79 -2.28 -15.35
CA GLU A 22 2.28 -1.17 -16.15
C GLU A 22 1.31 -1.67 -17.23
N SER A 23 0.23 -0.93 -17.44
CA SER A 23 -0.70 -1.11 -18.57
C SER A 23 -1.30 -2.53 -18.67
N CYS A 24 -1.52 -3.19 -17.53
CA CYS A 24 -2.12 -4.52 -17.49
C CYS A 24 -3.64 -4.44 -17.31
N PHE A 25 -4.37 -4.23 -18.42
CA PHE A 25 -5.81 -3.93 -18.43
C PHE A 25 -6.73 -5.02 -17.89
N LEU A 26 -6.27 -6.28 -17.81
CA LEU A 26 -7.07 -7.40 -17.30
C LEU A 26 -6.63 -7.86 -15.91
N LEU A 27 -5.59 -7.23 -15.35
CA LEU A 27 -5.02 -7.66 -14.09
C LEU A 27 -5.93 -7.27 -12.94
N LYS A 28 -6.43 -8.28 -12.22
CA LYS A 28 -7.34 -8.09 -11.08
C LYS A 28 -6.61 -8.16 -9.75
N GLN A 29 -5.52 -8.90 -9.67
CA GLN A 29 -4.76 -9.15 -8.43
C GLN A 29 -3.26 -9.24 -8.72
N ILE A 30 -2.40 -8.71 -7.85
CA ILE A 30 -0.94 -8.84 -7.99
C ILE A 30 -0.49 -10.23 -7.52
N ILE A 31 -1.04 -10.70 -6.39
CA ILE A 31 -0.72 -11.98 -5.78
C ILE A 31 -2.01 -12.79 -5.62
N VAL A 32 -2.01 -14.02 -6.14
CA VAL A 32 -3.07 -14.99 -5.83
C VAL A 32 -2.62 -15.86 -4.68
N THR A 33 -3.27 -15.70 -3.54
CA THR A 33 -3.20 -16.68 -2.46
C THR A 33 -4.32 -17.68 -2.69
N SER A 34 -3.99 -18.95 -2.93
CA SER A 34 -4.94 -20.02 -2.59
C SER A 34 -5.19 -19.96 -1.07
N LYS A 35 -6.16 -20.68 -0.53
CA LYS A 35 -6.52 -20.65 0.91
C LYS A 35 -5.43 -21.18 1.88
N VAL A 36 -4.17 -21.06 1.49
CA VAL A 36 -2.98 -21.65 2.10
C VAL A 36 -2.10 -20.50 2.58
N THR A 37 -1.68 -20.56 3.84
CA THR A 37 -0.67 -19.65 4.39
C THR A 37 0.65 -19.84 3.65
N PHE A 38 1.35 -18.76 3.33
CA PHE A 38 2.70 -18.86 2.82
C PHE A 38 3.62 -19.44 3.90
N ASP A 39 4.34 -20.51 3.59
CA ASP A 39 5.40 -21.09 4.42
C ASP A 39 6.77 -20.44 4.16
N PHE A 40 6.81 -19.39 3.35
CA PHE A 40 8.01 -18.66 2.97
C PHE A 40 7.75 -17.14 2.94
N GLN A 41 8.82 -16.35 3.05
CA GLN A 41 8.74 -14.89 2.94
C GLN A 41 8.40 -14.47 1.51
N VAL A 42 7.37 -13.65 1.36
CA VAL A 42 6.95 -13.11 0.07
C VAL A 42 7.79 -11.89 -0.27
N LEU A 43 8.54 -11.96 -1.37
CA LEU A 43 9.37 -10.87 -1.90
C LEU A 43 10.20 -10.13 -0.81
N PRO A 44 11.02 -10.86 -0.02
CA PRO A 44 11.71 -10.30 1.15
C PRO A 44 12.73 -9.20 0.82
N ARG A 45 13.17 -9.12 -0.45
CA ARG A 45 14.14 -8.12 -0.92
C ARG A 45 13.53 -7.01 -1.76
N LEU A 46 12.19 -6.95 -1.86
CA LEU A 46 11.54 -5.90 -2.63
C LEU A 46 11.73 -4.55 -1.96
N LYS A 47 12.31 -3.61 -2.69
CA LYS A 47 12.52 -2.21 -2.30
C LYS A 47 11.49 -1.29 -2.96
N VAL A 48 11.10 -1.60 -4.19
CA VAL A 48 10.28 -0.72 -5.01
C VAL A 48 9.08 -1.47 -5.59
N LEU A 49 7.88 -0.96 -5.36
CA LEU A 49 6.64 -1.43 -5.97
C LEU A 49 6.01 -0.31 -6.80
N LYS A 50 5.89 -0.52 -8.11
CA LYS A 50 5.25 0.42 -9.05
C LYS A 50 4.06 -0.23 -9.74
N LEU A 51 2.90 0.39 -9.58
CA LEU A 51 1.63 -0.04 -10.18
C LEU A 51 1.10 1.11 -11.04
N SER A 52 0.90 0.91 -12.33
CA SER A 52 0.49 1.99 -13.24
C SER A 52 -0.48 1.50 -14.29
N TYR A 53 -1.56 2.25 -14.51
CA TYR A 53 -2.57 1.97 -15.53
C TYR A 53 -3.18 0.55 -15.40
N LEU A 54 -3.74 0.26 -14.23
CA LEU A 54 -4.34 -1.05 -13.90
C LEU A 54 -5.85 -0.89 -13.62
N PRO A 55 -6.68 -0.71 -14.66
CA PRO A 55 -8.09 -0.36 -14.50
C PRO A 55 -8.95 -1.48 -13.90
N GLU A 56 -8.50 -2.73 -13.98
CA GLU A 56 -9.19 -3.89 -13.40
C GLU A 56 -8.62 -4.34 -12.06
N LEU A 57 -7.54 -3.69 -11.58
CA LEU A 57 -6.92 -4.05 -10.31
C LEU A 57 -7.88 -3.67 -9.19
N VAL A 58 -8.29 -4.69 -8.44
CA VAL A 58 -9.23 -4.54 -7.34
C VAL A 58 -8.53 -4.84 -6.03
N SER A 59 -8.98 -4.17 -4.98
CA SER A 59 -8.60 -4.48 -3.60
C SER A 59 -9.35 -5.73 -3.15
N ARG A 60 -8.99 -6.87 -3.74
CA ARG A 60 -9.49 -8.19 -3.32
C ARG A 60 -8.36 -8.94 -2.66
N ASN A 61 -8.39 -9.00 -1.33
CA ASN A 61 -8.18 -10.25 -0.62
C ASN A 61 -8.54 -10.08 0.85
N LYS A 62 -9.51 -10.89 1.30
CA LYS A 62 -9.31 -11.60 2.57
C LYS A 62 -8.08 -12.46 2.32
N TRP A 63 -6.90 -11.99 2.68
CA TRP A 63 -5.70 -12.83 2.72
C TRP A 63 -6.12 -14.08 3.50
N ALA A 64 -6.08 -15.24 2.87
CA ALA A 64 -6.53 -16.48 3.50
C ALA A 64 -5.47 -17.01 4.50
N GLY A 65 -4.92 -16.09 5.29
CA GLY A 65 -3.82 -16.31 6.21
C GLY A 65 -2.97 -15.04 6.40
N PRO A 66 -2.31 -14.90 7.56
CA PRO A 66 -1.36 -13.81 7.80
C PRO A 66 -0.19 -13.88 6.81
N ILE A 67 0.31 -12.72 6.39
CA ILE A 67 1.58 -12.66 5.65
C ILE A 67 2.72 -13.02 6.60
N PRO A 68 3.64 -13.92 6.23
CA PRO A 68 4.76 -14.29 7.07
C PRO A 68 5.66 -13.09 7.38
N LYS A 69 6.10 -12.96 8.64
CA LYS A 69 7.06 -11.94 9.07
C LYS A 69 8.32 -11.95 8.16
N GLY A 70 8.77 -10.76 7.77
CA GLY A 70 9.91 -10.57 6.87
C GLY A 70 9.56 -10.60 5.37
N SER A 71 8.30 -10.87 5.02
CA SER A 71 7.80 -10.54 3.67
C SER A 71 7.84 -9.04 3.47
N PHE A 72 8.19 -8.57 2.26
CA PHE A 72 8.32 -7.14 1.95
C PHE A 72 9.18 -6.34 2.96
N GLY A 73 10.09 -7.00 3.68
CA GLY A 73 10.70 -6.44 4.88
C GLY A 73 11.62 -5.24 4.64
N ILE A 74 12.01 -4.97 3.40
CA ILE A 74 12.87 -3.84 3.02
C ILE A 74 12.20 -2.92 1.99
N LEU A 75 10.86 -2.92 1.92
CA LEU A 75 10.12 -2.07 1.00
C LEU A 75 10.28 -0.59 1.41
N THR A 76 10.84 0.22 0.51
CA THR A 76 11.13 1.64 0.76
C THR A 76 10.32 2.59 -0.13
N SER A 77 9.85 2.16 -1.30
CA SER A 77 9.09 3.02 -2.22
C SER A 77 7.89 2.30 -2.82
N VAL A 78 6.73 2.96 -2.76
CA VAL A 78 5.46 2.53 -3.35
C VAL A 78 4.90 3.64 -4.21
N ILE A 79 4.69 3.35 -5.50
CA ILE A 79 4.14 4.28 -6.47
C ILE A 79 2.92 3.63 -7.14
N VAL A 80 1.75 4.24 -7.03
CA VAL A 80 0.50 3.74 -7.57
C VAL A 80 -0.18 4.81 -8.41
N LYS A 81 -0.36 4.55 -9.71
CA LYS A 81 -0.92 5.51 -10.67
C LYS A 81 -2.07 4.92 -11.45
N THR A 82 -3.17 5.66 -11.58
CA THR A 82 -4.27 5.35 -12.49
C THR A 82 -4.84 3.92 -12.31
N CYS A 83 -5.11 3.54 -11.05
CA CYS A 83 -5.70 2.24 -10.68
C CYS A 83 -7.16 2.44 -10.24
N SER A 84 -8.07 2.55 -11.23
CA SER A 84 -9.43 3.09 -11.05
C SER A 84 -10.44 2.20 -10.30
N LYS A 85 -10.08 0.97 -9.92
CA LYS A 85 -10.93 0.07 -9.11
C LYS A 85 -10.29 -0.32 -7.78
N LEU A 86 -9.15 0.28 -7.45
CA LEU A 86 -8.44 0.06 -6.20
C LEU A 86 -9.15 0.85 -5.10
N GLU A 87 -9.61 0.19 -4.04
CA GLU A 87 -10.26 0.82 -2.88
C GLU A 87 -9.28 1.00 -1.70
N PHE A 88 -8.29 0.11 -1.58
CA PHE A 88 -7.12 0.20 -0.70
C PHE A 88 -5.87 -0.41 -1.34
N ILE A 89 -4.67 0.04 -0.93
CA ILE A 89 -3.38 -0.47 -1.45
C ILE A 89 -2.92 -1.67 -0.60
N PHE A 90 -2.89 -1.51 0.72
CA PHE A 90 -2.43 -2.52 1.65
C PHE A 90 -3.54 -2.95 2.62
N PRO A 91 -3.68 -4.24 2.92
CA PRO A 91 -4.49 -4.69 4.06
C PRO A 91 -3.81 -4.36 5.39
N GLN A 92 -4.57 -4.35 6.49
CA GLN A 92 -4.02 -4.26 7.85
C GLN A 92 -2.97 -5.34 8.15
N THR A 93 -3.12 -6.54 7.58
CA THR A 93 -2.17 -7.66 7.78
C THR A 93 -0.76 -7.36 7.26
N MET A 94 -0.60 -6.29 6.46
CA MET A 94 0.67 -5.83 5.92
C MET A 94 1.31 -4.68 6.70
N LEU A 95 0.71 -4.20 7.79
CA LEU A 95 1.25 -3.07 8.56
C LEU A 95 2.74 -3.23 8.91
N HIS A 96 3.14 -4.43 9.36
CA HIS A 96 4.52 -4.73 9.72
C HIS A 96 5.52 -4.60 8.56
N CYS A 97 5.05 -4.74 7.31
CA CYS A 97 5.87 -4.58 6.09
C CYS A 97 6.17 -3.12 5.75
N LEU A 98 5.41 -2.17 6.31
CA LEU A 98 5.42 -0.77 5.92
C LEU A 98 6.27 0.13 6.83
N SER A 99 6.95 -0.47 7.81
CA SER A 99 7.79 0.26 8.78
C SER A 99 9.00 0.95 8.14
N ASN A 100 9.53 0.39 7.05
CA ASN A 100 10.67 0.91 6.29
C ASN A 100 10.28 1.77 5.08
N LEU A 101 8.98 2.02 4.87
CA LEU A 101 8.52 2.77 3.71
C LEU A 101 8.95 4.24 3.85
N GLU A 102 9.73 4.73 2.88
CA GLU A 102 10.24 6.10 2.84
C GLU A 102 9.45 6.98 1.86
N GLU A 103 8.99 6.41 0.74
CA GLU A 103 8.23 7.10 -0.29
C GLU A 103 6.88 6.41 -0.54
N LEU A 104 5.82 7.22 -0.47
CA LEU A 104 4.48 6.85 -0.91
C LEU A 104 3.96 7.87 -1.91
N SER A 105 3.77 7.45 -3.16
CA SER A 105 3.18 8.26 -4.23
C SER A 105 1.94 7.59 -4.80
N VAL A 106 0.81 8.29 -4.76
CA VAL A 106 -0.47 7.81 -5.26
C VAL A 106 -1.14 8.88 -6.11
N GLU A 107 -1.50 8.54 -7.34
CA GLU A 107 -2.02 9.48 -8.33
C GLU A 107 -3.18 8.87 -9.13
N ASP A 108 -4.24 9.65 -9.38
CA ASP A 108 -5.36 9.29 -10.27
C ASP A 108 -6.08 7.96 -9.94
N CYS A 109 -6.08 7.54 -8.67
CA CYS A 109 -6.80 6.35 -8.22
C CYS A 109 -8.19 6.73 -7.67
N LYS A 110 -9.15 6.87 -8.59
CA LYS A 110 -10.45 7.52 -8.34
C LYS A 110 -11.35 6.85 -7.30
N THR A 111 -11.16 5.56 -7.04
CA THR A 111 -11.97 4.80 -6.05
C THR A 111 -11.24 4.56 -4.74
N LEU A 112 -9.98 5.00 -4.62
CA LEU A 112 -9.15 4.72 -3.45
C LEU A 112 -9.70 5.47 -2.25
N LYS A 113 -10.08 4.74 -1.20
CA LYS A 113 -10.64 5.28 0.04
C LYS A 113 -9.59 5.37 1.14
N GLU A 114 -8.71 4.39 1.21
CA GLU A 114 -7.69 4.27 2.24
C GLU A 114 -6.38 3.76 1.63
N VAL A 115 -5.22 4.18 2.10
CA VAL A 115 -3.96 3.54 1.65
C VAL A 115 -3.81 2.18 2.32
N ILE A 116 -4.06 2.13 3.64
CA ILE A 116 -4.07 0.92 4.44
C ILE A 116 -5.50 0.68 4.94
N GLU A 117 -6.08 -0.49 4.60
CA GLU A 117 -7.38 -0.92 5.12
C GLU A 117 -7.22 -1.40 6.56
N GLU A 118 -7.53 -0.56 7.54
CA GLU A 118 -7.44 -0.87 8.96
C GLU A 118 -8.86 -1.01 9.56
N ARG A 119 -9.23 -2.23 9.96
CA ARG A 119 -10.56 -2.58 10.46
C ARG A 119 -10.60 -2.53 11.98
N GLU A 120 -11.67 -1.94 12.53
CA GLU A 120 -11.84 -1.78 13.99
C GLU A 120 -12.15 -3.11 14.72
N ASP A 121 -12.78 -4.07 14.04
CA ASP A 121 -13.32 -5.30 14.65
C ASP A 121 -12.39 -6.54 14.58
N ASP A 122 -11.30 -6.46 13.82
CA ASP A 122 -10.38 -7.60 13.69
C ASP A 122 -9.41 -7.59 14.88
N GLN A 123 -9.83 -8.21 15.99
CA GLN A 123 -8.99 -8.64 17.12
C GLN A 123 -7.96 -9.71 16.70
N VAL A 124 -7.31 -9.56 15.55
CA VAL A 124 -6.04 -10.22 15.35
C VAL A 124 -5.12 -9.54 16.36
N ILE A 125 -4.72 -10.31 17.36
CA ILE A 125 -3.65 -9.96 18.30
C ILE A 125 -2.37 -9.81 17.45
N LEU A 126 -2.28 -8.71 16.74
CA LEU A 126 -1.11 -8.26 16.02
C LEU A 126 -0.28 -7.57 17.10
N GLU A 127 0.56 -8.37 17.75
CA GLU A 127 1.60 -7.96 18.69
C GLU A 127 2.12 -6.57 18.35
N ASP A 128 1.70 -5.53 19.09
CA ASP A 128 2.27 -4.17 19.09
C ASP A 128 3.00 -3.83 17.78
N HIS A 129 2.28 -3.88 16.66
CA HIS A 129 2.84 -3.50 15.37
C HIS A 129 2.86 -1.98 15.40
N GLY A 130 3.96 -1.44 15.92
CA GLY A 130 4.20 0.00 16.04
C GLY A 130 3.79 0.76 14.78
N SER A 131 3.51 2.05 14.94
CA SER A 131 2.97 2.94 13.90
C SER A 131 3.47 2.57 12.49
N ALA A 132 2.56 2.16 11.61
CA ALA A 132 2.95 1.96 10.22
C ALA A 132 3.50 3.27 9.66
N LEU A 133 4.35 3.16 8.63
CA LEU A 133 4.91 4.33 7.94
C LEU A 133 5.87 5.18 8.80
N CYS A 134 6.41 4.67 9.92
CA CYS A 134 7.40 5.38 10.77
C CYS A 134 8.55 6.06 10.01
N SER A 135 8.99 5.46 8.90
CA SER A 135 10.14 5.93 8.12
C SER A 135 9.75 6.83 6.94
N LEU A 136 8.47 7.22 6.83
CA LEU A 136 7.96 7.95 5.68
C LEU A 136 8.56 9.37 5.63
N LYS A 137 9.23 9.68 4.52
CA LYS A 137 9.89 10.96 4.24
C LYS A 137 9.20 11.72 3.12
N GLU A 138 8.60 11.01 2.17
CA GLU A 138 7.92 11.59 1.02
C GLU A 138 6.50 11.04 0.90
N LEU A 139 5.53 11.94 0.87
CA LEU A 139 4.12 11.64 0.65
C LEU A 139 3.60 12.48 -0.51
N LYS A 140 3.16 11.83 -1.58
CA LYS A 140 2.56 12.47 -2.76
C LYS A 140 1.18 11.86 -3.01
N LEU A 141 0.12 12.64 -2.86
CA LEU A 141 -1.27 12.22 -3.02
C LEU A 141 -1.95 13.18 -4.00
N ARG A 142 -2.29 12.71 -5.20
CA ARG A 142 -2.78 13.57 -6.29
C ARG A 142 -4.04 13.01 -6.94
N HIS A 143 -5.06 13.84 -7.08
CA HIS A 143 -6.31 13.51 -7.79
C HIS A 143 -7.00 12.26 -7.23
N LEU A 144 -7.20 12.23 -5.91
CA LEU A 144 -7.80 11.12 -5.15
C LEU A 144 -9.14 11.56 -4.52
N PRO A 145 -10.23 11.64 -5.30
CA PRO A 145 -11.49 12.22 -4.86
C PRO A 145 -12.17 11.46 -3.71
N GLU A 146 -11.87 10.17 -3.57
CA GLU A 146 -12.49 9.29 -2.57
C GLU A 146 -11.60 9.02 -1.36
N LEU A 147 -10.34 9.48 -1.35
CA LEU A 147 -9.39 9.17 -0.28
C LEU A 147 -9.77 9.90 1.00
N VAL A 148 -10.05 9.13 2.06
CA VAL A 148 -10.47 9.65 3.37
C VAL A 148 -9.29 9.73 4.34
N ARG A 149 -8.41 8.71 4.33
CA ARG A 149 -7.27 8.61 5.25
C ARG A 149 -6.13 7.79 4.65
N VAL A 150 -4.93 7.92 5.22
CA VAL A 150 -3.77 7.08 4.86
C VAL A 150 -3.69 5.82 5.76
N SER A 151 -3.85 5.98 7.07
CA SER A 151 -3.81 4.95 8.12
C SER A 151 -4.72 5.37 9.28
N ASN A 152 -5.24 4.45 10.12
CA ASN A 152 -5.89 4.83 11.38
C ASN A 152 -4.85 5.21 12.45
N SER A 153 -3.62 4.73 12.31
CA SER A 153 -2.50 5.16 13.13
C SER A 153 -1.95 6.51 12.65
N SER A 154 -1.32 7.26 13.57
CA SER A 154 -0.66 8.52 13.20
C SER A 154 0.51 8.23 12.27
N ILE A 155 0.50 8.82 11.07
CA ILE A 155 1.68 8.89 10.21
C ILE A 155 2.71 9.86 10.82
N PRO A 156 4.02 9.66 10.59
CA PRO A 156 5.02 10.64 11.01
C PRO A 156 4.77 11.98 10.32
N TYR A 157 5.29 13.05 10.91
CA TYR A 157 5.32 14.36 10.25
C TYR A 157 6.20 14.29 9.01
N VAL A 158 5.65 14.71 7.88
CA VAL A 158 6.35 14.86 6.61
C VAL A 158 6.48 16.36 6.37
N GLU A 159 7.71 16.86 6.21
CA GLU A 159 7.99 18.31 6.18
C GLU A 159 7.16 19.05 5.12
N LYS A 160 6.91 18.42 3.97
CA LYS A 160 6.14 18.99 2.85
C LYS A 160 5.42 17.90 2.06
N PRO A 161 4.24 17.44 2.51
CA PRO A 161 3.47 16.48 1.74
C PRO A 161 2.90 17.17 0.49
N ASP A 162 3.00 16.50 -0.64
CA ASP A 162 2.46 16.97 -1.91
C ASP A 162 1.03 16.44 -2.09
N ILE A 163 0.05 17.22 -1.67
CA ILE A 163 -1.37 16.84 -1.69
C ILE A 163 -2.10 17.76 -2.66
N VAL A 164 -2.66 17.19 -3.72
CA VAL A 164 -3.41 17.92 -4.75
C VAL A 164 -4.71 17.18 -5.02
N ASP A 165 -5.83 17.90 -5.07
CA ASP A 165 -7.16 17.35 -5.42
C ASP A 165 -7.55 16.09 -4.62
N CYS A 166 -7.40 16.14 -3.29
CA CYS A 166 -7.81 15.08 -2.35
C CYS A 166 -8.90 15.59 -1.38
N PRO A 167 -10.10 15.92 -1.86
CA PRO A 167 -11.10 16.69 -1.10
C PRO A 167 -11.69 16.01 0.14
N LYS A 168 -11.58 14.68 0.28
CA LYS A 168 -12.12 13.92 1.42
C LYS A 168 -11.09 13.59 2.50
N LEU A 169 -9.81 13.93 2.27
CA LEU A 169 -8.71 13.53 3.13
C LEU A 169 -8.71 14.34 4.43
N LYS A 170 -8.70 13.66 5.58
CA LYS A 170 -8.80 14.31 6.91
C LYS A 170 -7.52 14.30 7.75
N ASP A 171 -6.60 13.37 7.46
CA ASP A 171 -5.60 12.93 8.45
C ASP A 171 -4.14 13.25 8.11
N VAL A 172 -3.87 14.14 7.13
CA VAL A 172 -2.49 14.56 6.89
C VAL A 172 -2.24 15.86 7.63
N LYS A 173 -1.44 15.78 8.71
CA LYS A 173 -0.90 16.95 9.40
C LYS A 173 -0.09 17.77 8.41
N SER A 174 -0.74 18.72 7.77
CA SER A 174 -0.09 19.87 7.15
C SER A 174 -0.09 20.95 8.22
N GLU A 175 1.08 21.49 8.53
CA GLU A 175 1.11 22.82 9.12
C GLU A 175 0.56 23.76 8.05
N GLU A 176 -0.74 24.07 8.15
CA GLU A 176 -1.26 25.27 7.50
C GLU A 176 -0.48 26.45 8.09
N LEU A 177 0.54 26.91 7.36
CA LEU A 177 1.00 28.29 7.44
C LEU A 177 -0.17 29.17 7.00
N SER A 178 -1.10 29.41 7.92
CA SER A 178 -1.94 30.59 7.91
C SER A 178 -1.11 31.77 8.43
N ASP A 179 -0.02 32.07 7.72
CA ASP A 179 0.73 33.29 7.89
C ASP A 179 0.21 34.30 6.86
N GLN A 180 -0.67 35.20 7.33
CA GLN A 180 -0.35 36.62 7.52
C GLN A 180 -1.50 37.61 7.19
N VAL A 181 -1.69 38.48 8.20
CA VAL A 181 -2.30 39.83 8.27
C VAL A 181 -3.82 39.95 8.33
#